data_AF-A6HM62-F1
#
_entry.id   AF-A6HM62-F1
#
_cell.length_a   1.000
_cell.length_b   1.000
_cell.length_c   1.000
_cell.angle_alpha   90.00
_cell.angle_beta   90.00
_cell.angle_gamma   90.00
#
_symmetry.space_group_name_H-M   'P 1'
#
loop_
_entity.id
_entity.type
_entity.pdbx_description
1 polymer ?
#
loop_
_entity_poly.entity_id
_entity_poly.type
_entity_poly.pdbx_seq_one_letter_code
_entity_poly.pdbx_strand_id
1 'polypeptide(L)'
;MFLRQELPVRLANIMKEISLLPDNLLRTPSVQLVQSWYIQSLQELLDFKDKSAEDAKTIYEFTDTVIRIRNRHNDVIPTMAQGVTEYKESFGVDPVTSQNVQYFLDRFYMSRISIRMLLNQHSLLFGGKGSPSHRKHIGSINPNCDVVEVIKDGYENARRLCDLYYINSPELELEELNERNEGHHGAPCRQRRLSPDSSSRHTGGGGFDCEDE
;
A
#
# COMPACT_ATOMS: atom_id res chain seq x y z
N MET A 1 -22.32 1.69 7.20
CA MET A 1 -23.15 2.29 6.13
C MET A 1 -22.35 2.76 4.92
N PHE A 2 -21.34 3.65 5.04
CA PHE A 2 -20.57 4.19 3.90
C PHE A 2 -20.02 3.13 2.92
N LEU A 3 -19.25 2.15 3.43
CA LEU A 3 -18.59 1.15 2.59
C LEU A 3 -19.56 0.24 1.81
N ARG A 4 -20.76 0.02 2.35
CA ARG A 4 -21.81 -0.74 1.66
C ARG A 4 -22.22 -0.08 0.35
N GLN A 5 -22.16 1.26 0.26
CA GLN A 5 -22.50 1.99 -0.96
C GLN A 5 -21.26 2.25 -1.81
N GLU A 6 -20.17 2.70 -1.18
CA GLU A 6 -18.98 3.16 -1.88
C GLU A 6 -18.21 2.02 -2.57
N LEU A 7 -18.07 0.85 -1.92
CA LEU A 7 -17.32 -0.27 -2.50
C LEU A 7 -17.98 -0.81 -3.77
N PRO A 8 -19.30 -1.10 -3.81
CA PRO A 8 -19.97 -1.48 -5.06
C PRO A 8 -19.79 -0.47 -6.19
N VAL A 9 -19.85 0.84 -5.91
CA VAL A 9 -19.65 1.89 -6.91
C VAL A 9 -18.24 1.81 -7.50
N ARG A 10 -17.20 1.72 -6.66
CA ARG A 10 -15.81 1.63 -7.13
C ARG A 10 -15.54 0.34 -7.90
N LEU A 11 -16.08 -0.79 -7.43
CA LEU A 11 -15.96 -2.08 -8.12
C LEU A 11 -16.66 -2.06 -9.49
N ALA A 12 -17.87 -1.51 -9.56
CA ALA A 12 -18.61 -1.40 -10.82
C ALA A 12 -17.90 -0.50 -11.83
N ASN A 13 -17.37 0.65 -11.40
CA ASN A 13 -16.60 1.53 -12.27
C ASN A 13 -15.38 0.82 -12.85
N ILE A 14 -14.60 0.12 -12.01
CA ILE A 14 -13.41 -0.57 -12.54
C ILE A 14 -13.75 -1.78 -13.40
N MET A 15 -14.82 -2.53 -13.07
CA MET A 15 -15.33 -3.59 -13.95
C MET A 15 -15.71 -3.05 -15.32
N LYS A 16 -16.32 -1.86 -15.36
CA LYS A 16 -16.65 -1.21 -16.63
C LYS A 16 -15.39 -0.82 -17.40
N GLU A 17 -14.38 -0.27 -16.74
CA GLU A 17 -13.10 0.04 -17.38
C GLU A 17 -12.40 -1.22 -17.92
N ILE A 18 -12.40 -2.33 -17.17
CA ILE A 18 -11.85 -3.60 -17.66
C ILE A 18 -12.60 -4.02 -18.94
N SER A 19 -13.93 -3.89 -18.98
CA SER A 19 -14.73 -4.25 -20.17
C SER A 19 -14.45 -3.42 -21.42
N LEU A 20 -13.70 -2.31 -21.30
CA LEU A 20 -13.29 -1.46 -22.42
C LEU A 20 -11.89 -1.79 -22.95
N LEU A 21 -11.20 -2.77 -22.35
CA LEU A 21 -9.94 -3.26 -22.87
C LEU A 21 -10.12 -3.96 -24.23
N PRO A 22 -9.05 -4.06 -25.04
CA PRO A 22 -9.10 -4.80 -26.30
C PRO A 22 -9.54 -6.25 -26.10
N ASP A 23 -10.38 -6.77 -26.99
CA ASP A 23 -10.95 -8.12 -26.91
C ASP A 23 -9.89 -9.22 -26.71
N ASN A 24 -8.74 -9.09 -27.39
CA ASN A 24 -7.64 -10.05 -27.27
C ASN A 24 -7.01 -10.05 -25.87
N LEU A 25 -6.93 -8.89 -25.21
CA LEU A 25 -6.46 -8.79 -23.83
C LEU A 25 -7.53 -9.30 -22.86
N LEU A 26 -8.80 -8.99 -23.10
CA LEU A 26 -9.94 -9.49 -22.31
C LEU A 26 -10.08 -11.01 -22.32
N ARG A 27 -9.64 -11.67 -23.41
CA ARG A 27 -9.68 -13.13 -23.55
C ARG A 27 -8.52 -13.85 -22.86
N THR A 28 -7.53 -13.12 -22.37
CA THR A 28 -6.42 -13.73 -21.63
C THR A 28 -6.94 -14.35 -20.32
N PRO A 29 -6.54 -15.58 -19.97
CA PRO A 29 -7.06 -16.28 -18.80
C PRO A 29 -6.83 -15.49 -17.51
N SER A 30 -5.71 -14.77 -17.42
CA SER A 30 -5.39 -13.95 -16.25
C SER A 30 -6.35 -12.76 -16.09
N VAL A 31 -6.72 -12.07 -17.17
CA VAL A 31 -7.70 -10.95 -17.11
C VAL A 31 -9.09 -11.48 -16.76
N GLN A 32 -9.50 -12.62 -17.31
CA GLN A 32 -10.77 -13.27 -16.99
C GLN A 32 -10.85 -13.67 -15.51
N LEU A 33 -9.76 -14.19 -14.96
CA LEU A 33 -9.68 -14.51 -13.53
C LEU A 33 -9.88 -13.26 -12.67
N VAL A 34 -9.21 -12.15 -13.01
CA VAL A 34 -9.42 -10.88 -12.31
C VAL A 34 -10.86 -10.41 -12.40
N GLN A 35 -11.48 -10.46 -13.59
CA GLN A 35 -12.91 -10.11 -13.75
C GLN A 35 -13.80 -10.95 -12.83
N SER A 36 -13.55 -12.26 -12.73
CA SER A 36 -14.34 -13.16 -11.88
C SER A 36 -14.27 -12.76 -10.41
N TRP A 37 -13.10 -12.33 -9.92
CA TRP A 37 -12.93 -11.86 -8.54
C TRP A 37 -13.71 -10.57 -8.29
N TYR A 38 -13.67 -9.61 -9.22
CA TYR A 38 -14.43 -8.37 -9.07
C TYR A 38 -15.94 -8.61 -9.09
N ILE A 39 -16.43 -9.51 -9.97
CA ILE A 39 -17.85 -9.91 -10.03
C ILE A 39 -18.28 -10.53 -8.71
N GLN A 40 -17.52 -11.51 -8.20
CA GLN A 40 -17.83 -12.18 -6.96
C GLN A 40 -17.86 -11.19 -5.78
N SER A 41 -16.85 -10.32 -5.67
CA SER A 41 -16.79 -9.31 -4.62
C SER A 41 -17.95 -8.32 -4.68
N LEU A 42 -18.38 -7.93 -5.89
CA LEU A 42 -19.53 -7.06 -6.07
C LEU A 42 -20.82 -7.75 -5.61
N GLN A 43 -21.05 -9.00 -6.03
CA GLN A 43 -22.23 -9.78 -5.63
C GLN A 43 -22.32 -9.91 -4.11
N GLU A 44 -21.22 -10.31 -3.46
CA GLU A 44 -21.15 -10.44 -1.99
C GLU A 44 -21.43 -9.12 -1.26
N LEU A 45 -21.05 -7.97 -1.81
CA LEU A 45 -21.36 -6.67 -1.21
C LEU A 45 -22.81 -6.24 -1.41
N LEU A 46 -23.41 -6.58 -2.56
CA LEU A 46 -24.80 -6.24 -2.87
C LEU A 46 -25.79 -6.95 -1.94
N ASP A 47 -25.45 -8.13 -1.42
CA ASP A 47 -26.25 -8.85 -0.42
C ASP A 47 -26.48 -8.06 0.88
N PHE A 48 -25.68 -7.02 1.14
CA PHE A 48 -25.83 -6.16 2.31
C PHE A 48 -26.69 -4.92 2.07
N LYS A 49 -27.02 -4.60 0.80
CA LYS A 49 -27.67 -3.34 0.38
C LYS A 49 -28.89 -3.00 1.22
N ASP A 50 -29.78 -3.98 1.41
CA ASP A 50 -31.07 -3.79 2.08
C ASP A 50 -31.06 -4.29 3.54
N LYS A 51 -29.92 -4.78 4.05
CA LYS A 51 -29.80 -5.20 5.45
C LYS A 51 -29.76 -4.01 6.40
N SER A 52 -30.26 -4.20 7.63
CA SER A 52 -30.19 -3.16 8.68
C SER A 52 -28.74 -2.92 9.11
N ALA A 53 -28.36 -1.65 9.25
CA ALA A 53 -27.02 -1.29 9.74
C ALA A 53 -26.93 -1.21 11.28
N GLU A 54 -28.03 -1.45 11.97
CA GLU A 54 -28.10 -1.44 13.44
C GLU A 54 -27.99 -2.87 14.02
N ASP A 55 -28.19 -3.89 13.17
CA ASP A 55 -28.06 -5.28 13.57
C ASP A 55 -26.57 -5.68 13.69
N ALA A 56 -26.17 -6.02 14.91
CA ALA A 56 -24.81 -6.43 15.24
C ALA A 56 -24.35 -7.65 14.42
N LYS A 57 -25.26 -8.58 14.13
CA LYS A 57 -24.95 -9.77 13.31
C LYS A 57 -24.60 -9.36 11.88
N THR A 58 -25.41 -8.49 11.28
CA THR A 58 -25.15 -7.92 9.95
C THR A 58 -23.80 -7.19 9.88
N ILE A 59 -23.46 -6.40 10.91
CA ILE A 59 -22.17 -5.69 10.97
C ILE A 59 -20.99 -6.67 11.01
N TYR A 60 -21.10 -7.75 11.80
CA TYR A 60 -20.09 -8.80 11.86
C TYR A 60 -19.92 -9.53 10.52
N GLU A 61 -21.03 -9.98 9.92
CA GLU A 61 -21.03 -10.63 8.60
C GLU A 61 -20.44 -9.73 7.50
N PHE A 62 -20.74 -8.43 7.55
CA PHE A 62 -20.18 -7.45 6.64
C PHE A 62 -18.67 -7.31 6.81
N THR A 63 -18.20 -7.25 8.06
CA THR A 63 -16.77 -7.15 8.38
C THR A 63 -16.00 -8.39 7.90
N ASP A 64 -16.54 -9.59 8.11
CA ASP A 64 -15.95 -10.81 7.58
C ASP A 64 -15.92 -10.81 6.04
N THR A 65 -17.00 -10.36 5.40
CA THR A 65 -17.06 -10.21 3.93
C THR A 65 -16.00 -9.24 3.41
N VAL A 66 -15.80 -8.09 4.06
CA VAL A 66 -14.75 -7.13 3.74
C VAL A 66 -13.36 -7.76 3.83
N ILE A 67 -13.09 -8.56 4.86
CA ILE A 67 -11.82 -9.28 5.04
C ILE A 67 -11.62 -10.32 3.93
N ARG A 68 -12.66 -11.08 3.58
CA ARG A 68 -12.61 -12.06 2.48
C ARG A 68 -12.32 -11.40 1.14
N ILE A 69 -13.01 -10.31 0.81
CA ILE A 69 -12.78 -9.53 -0.43
C ILE A 69 -11.35 -9.02 -0.48
N ARG A 70 -10.84 -8.44 0.62
CA ARG A 70 -9.45 -7.97 0.72
C ARG A 70 -8.46 -9.08 0.41
N ASN A 71 -8.67 -10.27 0.97
CA ASN A 71 -7.77 -11.42 0.79
C ASN A 71 -7.86 -11.98 -0.64
N ARG A 72 -9.08 -12.12 -1.20
CA ARG A 72 -9.30 -12.52 -2.60
C ARG A 72 -8.55 -11.63 -3.58
N HIS A 73 -8.52 -10.33 -3.30
CA HIS A 73 -7.91 -9.36 -4.19
C HIS A 73 -6.39 -9.25 -4.04
N ASN A 74 -5.72 -10.02 -3.18
CA ASN A 74 -4.27 -9.87 -2.91
C ASN A 74 -3.43 -10.00 -4.20
N ASP A 75 -3.75 -10.97 -5.06
CA ASP A 75 -2.95 -11.29 -6.25
C ASP A 75 -3.43 -10.61 -7.54
N VAL A 76 -4.41 -9.69 -7.44
CA VAL A 76 -4.92 -8.95 -8.60
C VAL A 76 -3.82 -8.22 -9.39
N ILE A 77 -2.79 -7.68 -8.73
CA ILE A 77 -1.69 -6.97 -9.44
C ILE A 77 -0.84 -7.95 -10.25
N PRO A 78 -0.21 -8.98 -9.64
CA PRO A 78 0.59 -9.92 -10.41
C PRO A 78 -0.24 -10.66 -11.47
N THR A 79 -1.50 -11.00 -11.18
CA THR A 79 -2.38 -11.63 -12.18
C THR A 79 -2.71 -10.68 -13.35
N MET A 80 -3.03 -9.41 -13.10
CA MET A 80 -3.24 -8.46 -14.20
C MET A 80 -1.98 -8.27 -15.04
N ALA A 81 -0.80 -8.18 -14.39
CA ALA A 81 0.48 -8.09 -15.09
C ALA A 81 0.72 -9.34 -15.97
N GLN A 82 0.41 -10.52 -15.45
CA GLN A 82 0.47 -11.77 -16.22
C GLN A 82 -0.44 -11.73 -17.45
N GLY A 83 -1.65 -11.18 -17.35
CA GLY A 83 -2.55 -11.02 -18.50
C GLY A 83 -2.01 -10.09 -19.59
N VAL A 84 -1.32 -9.02 -19.19
CA VAL A 84 -0.63 -8.12 -20.14
C VAL A 84 0.55 -8.85 -20.80
N THR A 85 1.29 -9.68 -20.07
CA THR A 85 2.36 -10.53 -20.62
C THR A 85 1.81 -11.55 -21.62
N GLU A 86 0.74 -12.27 -21.26
CA GLU A 86 0.05 -13.24 -22.14
C GLU A 86 -0.39 -12.60 -23.47
N TYR A 87 -0.93 -11.38 -23.39
CA TYR A 87 -1.31 -10.59 -24.56
C TYR A 87 -0.09 -10.23 -25.42
N LYS A 88 0.97 -9.69 -24.79
CA LYS A 88 2.20 -9.28 -25.48
C LYS A 88 2.88 -10.44 -26.21
N GLU A 89 2.93 -11.62 -25.59
CA GLU A 89 3.54 -12.81 -26.17
C GLU A 89 2.72 -13.36 -27.35
N SER A 90 1.39 -13.27 -27.27
CA SER A 90 0.50 -13.86 -28.28
C SER A 90 0.25 -12.95 -29.49
N PHE A 91 0.18 -11.62 -29.28
CA PHE A 91 -0.27 -10.67 -30.30
C PHE A 91 0.77 -9.60 -30.64
N GLY A 92 1.90 -9.56 -29.93
CA GLY A 92 2.88 -8.50 -30.04
C GLY A 92 2.42 -7.19 -29.40
N VAL A 93 3.11 -6.10 -29.72
CA VAL A 93 2.87 -4.78 -29.12
C VAL A 93 2.86 -3.72 -30.21
N ASP A 94 1.75 -3.00 -30.34
CA ASP A 94 1.69 -1.77 -31.13
C ASP A 94 1.63 -0.53 -30.20
N PRO A 95 2.09 0.65 -30.68
CA PRO A 95 2.13 1.87 -29.86
C PRO A 95 0.76 2.35 -29.35
N VAL A 96 -0.30 2.17 -30.15
CA VAL A 96 -1.65 2.66 -29.80
C VAL A 96 -2.24 1.79 -28.69
N THR A 97 -2.15 0.47 -28.82
CA THR A 97 -2.61 -0.44 -27.77
C THR A 97 -1.81 -0.27 -26.49
N SER A 98 -0.50 -0.05 -26.60
CA SER A 98 0.35 0.21 -25.43
C SER A 98 -0.10 1.43 -24.64
N GLN A 99 -0.43 2.53 -25.32
CA GLN A 99 -0.92 3.74 -24.66
C GLN A 99 -2.27 3.51 -23.98
N ASN A 100 -3.19 2.79 -24.64
CA ASN A 100 -4.50 2.48 -24.08
C ASN A 100 -4.39 1.56 -22.84
N VAL A 101 -3.51 0.55 -22.90
CA VAL A 101 -3.24 -0.35 -21.77
C VAL A 101 -2.59 0.42 -20.63
N GLN A 102 -1.61 1.29 -20.90
CA GLN A 102 -0.99 2.12 -19.86
C GLN A 102 -2.03 3.01 -19.15
N TYR A 103 -2.86 3.72 -19.92
CA TYR A 103 -3.93 4.57 -19.38
C TYR A 103 -4.90 3.77 -18.49
N PHE A 104 -5.29 2.57 -18.94
CA PHE A 104 -6.11 1.66 -18.14
C PHE A 104 -5.40 1.23 -16.85
N LEU A 105 -4.15 0.79 -16.93
CA LEU A 105 -3.40 0.26 -15.78
C LEU A 105 -3.22 1.32 -14.70
N ASP A 106 -2.93 2.57 -15.07
CA ASP A 106 -2.80 3.67 -14.12
C ASP A 106 -4.10 3.88 -13.33
N ARG A 107 -5.24 3.89 -14.02
CA ARG A 107 -6.57 4.03 -13.40
C ARG A 107 -6.96 2.80 -12.58
N PHE A 108 -6.66 1.62 -13.09
CA PHE A 108 -6.92 0.34 -12.43
C PHE A 108 -6.16 0.21 -11.12
N TYR A 109 -4.87 0.54 -11.12
CA TYR A 109 -4.05 0.48 -9.92
C TYR A 109 -4.40 1.57 -8.92
N MET A 110 -4.72 2.79 -9.37
CA MET A 110 -5.20 3.85 -8.48
C MET A 110 -6.54 3.47 -7.82
N SER A 111 -7.50 2.96 -8.60
CA SER A 111 -8.78 2.47 -8.11
C SER A 111 -8.57 1.37 -7.07
N ARG A 112 -7.69 0.41 -7.35
CA ARG A 112 -7.38 -0.70 -6.43
C ARG A 112 -6.71 -0.24 -5.14
N ILE A 113 -5.76 0.71 -5.20
CA ILE A 113 -5.16 1.32 -4.00
C ILE A 113 -6.26 1.92 -3.12
N SER A 114 -7.18 2.66 -3.74
CA SER A 114 -8.29 3.31 -3.03
C SER A 114 -9.25 2.29 -2.38
N ILE A 115 -9.60 1.21 -3.08
CA ILE A 115 -10.45 0.14 -2.55
C ILE A 115 -9.74 -0.57 -1.39
N ARG A 116 -8.46 -0.90 -1.56
CA ARG A 116 -7.67 -1.56 -0.50
C ARG A 116 -7.50 -0.67 0.71
N MET A 117 -7.37 0.65 0.54
CA MET A 117 -7.37 1.61 1.65
C MET A 117 -8.66 1.50 2.47
N LEU A 118 -9.82 1.54 1.81
CA LEU A 118 -11.12 1.42 2.49
C LEU A 118 -11.31 0.07 3.19
N LEU A 119 -10.98 -1.03 2.51
CA LEU A 119 -11.08 -2.38 3.09
C LEU A 119 -10.14 -2.54 4.29
N ASN A 120 -8.90 -2.05 4.19
CA ASN A 120 -7.92 -2.12 5.27
C ASN A 120 -8.35 -1.30 6.49
N GLN A 121 -8.84 -0.08 6.29
CA GLN A 121 -9.31 0.77 7.38
C GLN A 121 -10.41 0.09 8.17
N HIS A 122 -11.45 -0.43 7.51
CA HIS A 122 -12.52 -1.17 8.16
C HIS A 122 -12.02 -2.44 8.86
N SER A 123 -11.18 -3.23 8.17
CA SER A 123 -10.66 -4.48 8.73
C SER A 123 -9.81 -4.25 9.98
N LEU A 124 -8.97 -3.20 9.99
CA LEU A 124 -8.06 -2.91 11.10
C LEU A 124 -8.80 -2.33 12.30
N LEU A 125 -9.83 -1.52 12.06
CA LEU A 125 -10.61 -0.89 13.14
C LEU A 125 -11.64 -1.84 13.75
N PHE A 126 -12.26 -2.71 12.94
CA PHE A 126 -13.43 -3.51 13.38
C PHE A 126 -13.24 -5.03 13.27
N GLY A 127 -12.14 -5.52 12.69
CA GLY A 127 -11.91 -6.95 12.42
C GLY A 127 -11.44 -7.80 13.61
N GLY A 128 -11.52 -7.30 14.84
CA GLY A 128 -11.28 -8.07 16.08
C GLY A 128 -9.85 -8.54 16.33
N LYS A 129 -8.93 -8.40 15.37
CA LYS A 129 -7.50 -8.68 15.52
C LYS A 129 -6.74 -7.38 15.70
N GLY A 130 -6.83 -6.81 16.89
CA GLY A 130 -5.93 -5.72 17.29
C GLY A 130 -4.50 -6.24 17.29
N SER A 131 -3.79 -6.07 16.18
CA SER A 131 -2.35 -6.31 16.16
C SER A 131 -1.70 -5.39 17.20
N PRO A 132 -0.98 -5.91 18.20
CA PRO A 132 -0.32 -5.07 19.21
C PRO A 132 0.64 -4.04 18.60
N SER A 133 1.12 -4.31 17.39
CA SER A 133 2.16 -3.58 16.66
C SER A 133 1.80 -2.14 16.33
N HIS A 134 0.51 -1.76 16.35
CA HIS A 134 0.08 -0.44 15.90
C HIS A 134 -0.94 0.23 16.83
N ARG A 135 -0.81 0.09 18.16
CA ARG A 135 -1.67 0.83 19.12
C ARG A 135 -1.70 2.36 18.90
N LYS A 136 -0.69 2.91 18.23
CA LYS A 136 -0.59 4.35 17.90
C LYS A 136 -1.22 4.73 16.55
N HIS A 137 -1.68 3.78 15.75
CA HIS A 137 -2.25 4.04 14.42
C HIS A 137 -3.77 4.02 14.46
N ILE A 138 -4.38 4.79 13.57
CA ILE A 138 -5.83 4.75 13.29
C ILE A 138 -6.02 3.95 12.01
N GLY A 139 -6.37 2.67 12.17
CA GLY A 139 -6.36 1.71 11.07
C GLY A 139 -4.96 1.60 10.47
N SER A 140 -4.80 1.95 9.19
CA SER A 140 -3.51 1.99 8.49
C SER A 140 -2.85 3.37 8.44
N ILE A 141 -3.35 4.37 9.20
CA ILE A 141 -2.81 5.73 9.22
C ILE A 141 -2.02 5.96 10.51
N ASN A 142 -0.76 6.37 10.37
CA ASN A 142 0.05 6.85 11.48
C ASN A 142 -0.06 8.39 11.57
N PRO A 143 -0.72 8.95 12.59
CA PRO A 143 -0.82 10.40 12.76
C PRO A 143 0.52 11.08 13.07
N ASN A 144 1.49 10.31 13.58
CA ASN A 144 2.84 10.77 13.92
C ASN A 144 3.87 9.98 13.11
N CYS A 145 3.67 9.93 11.80
CA CYS A 145 4.59 9.26 10.88
C CYS A 145 5.95 9.95 10.88
N ASP A 146 6.98 9.26 11.35
CA ASP A 146 8.37 9.70 11.21
C ASP A 146 8.88 9.29 9.82
N VAL A 147 9.02 10.27 8.93
CA VAL A 147 9.43 10.05 7.54
C VAL A 147 10.85 9.47 7.47
N VAL A 148 11.74 9.86 8.37
CA VAL A 148 13.13 9.40 8.39
C VAL A 148 13.20 7.92 8.70
N GLU A 149 12.41 7.47 9.68
CA GLU A 149 12.35 6.04 10.03
C GLU A 149 11.74 5.21 8.89
N VAL A 150 10.70 5.71 8.20
CA VAL A 150 10.15 5.04 7.02
C VAL A 150 11.18 4.91 5.90
N ILE A 151 11.99 5.95 5.67
CA ILE A 151 13.08 5.91 4.68
C ILE A 151 14.13 4.88 5.09
N LYS A 152 14.58 4.88 6.36
CA LYS A 152 15.55 3.90 6.86
C LYS A 152 15.05 2.46 6.74
N ASP A 153 13.81 2.20 7.13
CA ASP A 153 13.20 0.87 6.99
C ASP A 153 13.15 0.42 5.51
N GLY A 154 12.78 1.34 4.61
CA GLY A 154 12.80 1.09 3.17
C GLY A 154 14.20 0.80 2.63
N TYR A 155 15.18 1.61 3.03
CA TYR A 155 16.59 1.44 2.68
C TYR A 155 17.14 0.12 3.19
N GLU A 156 16.93 -0.25 4.46
CA GLU A 156 17.43 -1.49 5.04
C GLU A 156 16.85 -2.73 4.32
N ASN A 157 15.58 -2.68 3.91
CA ASN A 157 15.00 -3.75 3.11
C ASN A 157 15.64 -3.86 1.72
N ALA A 158 15.87 -2.73 1.04
CA ALA A 158 16.54 -2.71 -0.26
C ALA A 158 18.02 -3.11 -0.16
N ARG A 159 18.70 -2.67 0.90
CA ARG A 159 20.10 -2.97 1.22
C ARG A 159 20.31 -4.47 1.39
N ARG A 160 19.48 -5.13 2.21
CA ARG A 160 19.53 -6.59 2.40
C ARG A 160 19.40 -7.36 1.08
N LEU A 161 18.52 -6.90 0.18
CA LEU A 161 18.41 -7.50 -1.15
C LEU A 161 19.67 -7.26 -1.97
N CYS A 162 20.22 -6.04 -1.95
CA CYS A 162 21.46 -5.74 -2.67
C CYS A 162 22.64 -6.58 -2.17
N ASP A 163 22.85 -6.66 -0.86
CA ASP A 163 23.91 -7.45 -0.26
C ASP A 163 23.76 -8.95 -0.59
N LEU A 164 22.52 -9.44 -0.65
CA LEU A 164 22.25 -10.84 -1.03
C LEU A 164 22.69 -11.15 -2.47
N TYR A 165 22.43 -10.26 -3.43
CA TYR A 165 22.72 -10.50 -4.84
C TYR A 165 24.10 -10.01 -5.30
N TYR A 166 24.63 -8.96 -4.67
CA TYR A 166 25.82 -8.24 -5.11
C TYR A 166 26.94 -8.21 -4.06
N ILE A 167 26.71 -8.75 -2.85
CA ILE A 167 27.68 -8.81 -1.74
C ILE A 167 28.13 -7.39 -1.28
N ASN A 168 27.43 -6.36 -1.75
CA ASN A 168 27.72 -4.97 -1.41
C ASN A 168 26.48 -4.09 -1.67
N SER A 169 26.43 -2.97 -0.96
CA SER A 169 25.39 -1.95 -1.07
C SER A 169 25.98 -0.57 -0.78
N PRO A 170 25.47 0.48 -1.45
CA PRO A 170 25.85 1.85 -1.15
C PRO A 170 25.35 2.27 0.24
N GLU A 171 26.04 3.23 0.87
CA GLU A 171 25.60 3.81 2.14
C GLU A 171 24.45 4.83 1.97
N LEU A 172 23.67 5.03 3.04
CA LEU A 172 22.59 6.02 3.09
C LEU A 172 23.06 7.28 3.82
N GLU A 173 23.00 8.41 3.13
CA GLU A 173 23.13 9.75 3.72
C GLU A 173 21.77 10.46 3.67
N LEU A 174 21.33 11.02 4.80
CA LEU A 174 20.05 11.75 4.90
C LEU A 174 20.26 13.16 5.42
N GLU A 175 19.54 14.10 4.80
CA GLU A 175 19.45 15.49 5.22
C GLU A 175 17.97 15.89 5.32
N GLU A 176 17.58 16.50 6.44
CA GLU A 176 16.23 16.99 6.69
C GLU A 176 16.17 18.51 6.56
N LEU A 177 15.24 19.01 5.77
CA LEU A 177 14.97 20.45 5.61
C LEU A 177 13.49 20.70 5.93
N ASN A 178 13.21 21.18 7.14
CA ASN A 178 11.85 21.48 7.59
C ASN A 178 11.58 22.99 7.49
N GLU A 179 10.66 23.42 6.62
CA GLU A 179 10.30 24.84 6.39
C GLU A 179 9.43 25.47 7.50
N ARG A 180 9.75 25.26 8.78
CA ARG A 180 9.10 26.00 9.87
C ARG A 180 10.09 26.81 10.69
N ASN A 181 10.34 28.05 10.23
CA ASN A 181 10.35 29.26 11.05
C ASN A 181 10.61 30.53 10.19
N GLU A 182 9.58 31.08 9.56
CA GLU A 182 9.49 32.54 9.43
C GLU A 182 8.98 33.07 10.78
N GLY A 183 9.90 33.50 11.66
CA GLY A 183 9.48 34.23 12.87
C GLY A 183 10.41 34.28 14.07
N HIS A 184 11.49 33.51 14.14
CA HIS A 184 12.46 33.65 15.25
C HIS A 184 13.90 33.66 14.72
N HIS A 185 14.52 34.84 14.78
CA HIS A 185 15.96 35.00 14.63
C HIS A 185 16.68 34.13 15.68
N GLY A 186 17.53 33.21 15.21
CA GLY A 186 18.59 32.60 16.01
C GLY A 186 18.32 31.19 16.55
N ALA A 187 18.29 30.18 15.68
CA ALA A 187 18.87 28.87 15.97
C ALA A 187 19.14 28.13 14.65
N PRO A 188 20.33 27.53 14.44
CA PRO A 188 20.63 26.85 13.19
C PRO A 188 19.76 25.60 13.05
N CYS A 189 19.30 25.38 11.81
CA CYS A 189 18.84 24.11 11.29
C CYS A 189 19.62 22.97 11.95
N ARG A 190 18.98 22.11 12.75
CA ARG A 190 19.63 20.88 13.21
C ARG A 190 19.78 19.97 12.01
N GLN A 191 20.89 20.10 11.28
CA GLN A 191 21.40 19.04 10.41
C GLN A 191 21.70 17.84 11.31
N ARG A 192 20.77 16.90 11.36
CA ARG A 192 21.02 15.62 11.99
C ARG A 192 21.68 14.73 10.93
N ARG A 193 22.98 14.92 10.68
CA ARG A 193 23.78 13.89 10.00
C ARG A 193 23.81 12.68 10.92
N LEU A 194 23.00 11.68 10.62
CA LEU A 194 23.11 10.37 11.24
C LEU A 194 24.13 9.58 10.41
N SER A 195 25.40 9.66 10.80
CA SER A 195 26.42 8.73 10.33
C SER A 195 26.13 7.35 10.92
N PRO A 196 26.16 6.26 10.13
CA PRO A 196 26.01 4.92 10.67
C PRO A 196 27.28 4.55 11.45
N ASP A 197 27.10 4.12 12.71
CA ASP A 197 28.15 3.61 13.58
C ASP A 197 28.94 2.49 12.89
N SER A 198 30.22 2.74 12.65
CA SER A 198 31.21 1.71 12.33
C SER A 198 31.65 1.02 13.62
N SER A 199 31.09 -0.16 13.88
CA SER A 199 31.56 -1.24 14.77
C SER A 199 32.91 -1.06 15.50
N SER A 200 32.95 -1.17 16.84
CA SER A 200 33.98 -2.00 17.52
C SER A 200 33.74 -2.27 19.01
N ARG A 201 34.12 -3.49 19.38
CA ARG A 201 34.27 -4.12 20.69
C ARG A 201 35.17 -3.32 21.68
N HIS A 202 34.83 -3.47 22.97
CA HIS A 202 35.70 -3.60 24.15
C HIS A 202 36.60 -2.44 24.67
N THR A 203 36.50 -2.27 26.00
CA THR A 203 37.48 -1.88 27.04
C THR A 203 37.76 -0.40 27.33
N GLY A 204 37.65 -0.06 28.64
CA GLY A 204 38.54 0.89 29.31
C GLY A 204 37.86 2.17 29.80
N GLY A 205 37.98 2.46 31.10
CA GLY A 205 37.34 3.60 31.77
C GLY A 205 38.14 4.90 31.79
N GLY A 206 37.55 5.89 32.48
CA GLY A 206 38.02 7.27 32.70
C GLY A 206 37.02 8.26 32.07
N GLY A 207 36.36 9.20 32.75
CA GLY A 207 36.51 9.81 34.06
C GLY A 207 36.47 11.34 33.86
N PHE A 208 35.40 11.99 34.39
CA PHE A 208 35.24 13.45 34.65
C PHE A 208 35.22 14.39 33.41
N ASP A 209 34.55 15.54 33.33
CA ASP A 209 33.82 16.44 34.25
C ASP A 209 32.76 17.21 33.43
N CYS A 210 31.60 17.53 34.04
CA CYS A 210 30.68 18.54 33.52
C CYS A 210 30.91 19.83 34.29
N GLU A 211 31.38 20.89 33.62
CA GLU A 211 31.23 22.26 34.10
C GLU A 211 30.12 22.96 33.32
N ASP A 212 29.22 23.57 34.08
CA ASP A 212 28.08 24.38 33.66
C ASP A 212 28.54 25.71 33.04
N GLU A 213 27.85 26.15 31.98
CA GLU A 213 27.34 27.52 31.78
C GLU A 213 26.15 27.52 30.80
#